data_AF-A0A517ZV97-F1
#
_entry.id   AF-A0A517ZV97-F1
#
_cell.length_a   1.000
_cell.length_b   1.000
_cell.length_c   1.000
_cell.angle_alpha   90.00
_cell.angle_beta   90.00
_cell.angle_gamma   90.00
#
_symmetry.space_group_name_H-M   'P 1'
#
loop_
_entity.id
_entity.type
_entity.pdbx_description
1 polymer ?
#
loop_
_entity_poly.entity_id
_entity_poly.type
_entity_poly.pdbx_seq_one_letter_code
_entity_poly.pdbx_strand_id
1 'polypeptide(L)'
;MAGQRITVVISQAQSKNPQLRALEEDIATQLMLDGKVEVSLVPHLYDLTTDHPGMLFLKSVPGDLIVLSWLYPRASRWILDRNGISGQEGKSELKSEEEEEVDEEELQPSANAIGARDVPNRKIYTIDLRARDQAADFLGEIQRIANSAAVQTVELLDWIGGTPRPDQMQQYLNPQKNENGNGQPVNGNGNGHSPADSNGHRPIDLEGGPVKRRWYPVIDYSRCTNCMECIDFCLFGVYGVDGAERILVEQQDNCKKGCPACSRVCPENAIIFPGHKTPAIAGSEEGGIGNLKIDLSKLFGAPSAMELAAQERDTELVADGRDAVGMTVGIPKRQDSQPQKRDQLDDLIDGLDDLDF
;
A
#
# COMPACT_ATOMS: atom_id res chain seq x y z
N MET A 1 2.68 -30.12 -12.67
CA MET A 1 2.52 -28.66 -12.84
C MET A 1 3.73 -28.04 -12.19
N ALA A 2 4.53 -27.28 -12.93
CA ALA A 2 5.73 -26.63 -12.38
C ALA A 2 5.32 -25.78 -11.18
N GLY A 3 6.02 -25.93 -10.04
CA GLY A 3 5.79 -25.07 -8.87
C GLY A 3 5.84 -23.62 -9.32
N GLN A 4 4.76 -22.89 -9.04
CA GLN A 4 4.64 -21.51 -9.47
C GLN A 4 5.75 -20.71 -8.81
N ARG A 5 6.67 -20.17 -9.61
CA ARG A 5 7.82 -19.41 -9.09
C ARG A 5 7.30 -18.13 -8.47
N ILE A 6 7.89 -17.72 -7.35
CA ILE A 6 7.55 -16.44 -6.75
C ILE A 6 7.92 -15.32 -7.73
N THR A 7 7.03 -14.32 -7.86
CA THR A 7 7.28 -13.17 -8.71
C THR A 7 8.00 -12.08 -7.90
N VAL A 8 9.09 -11.59 -8.45
CA VAL A 8 9.91 -10.49 -7.93
C VAL A 8 9.78 -9.32 -8.88
N VAL A 9 9.34 -8.18 -8.35
CA VAL A 9 9.20 -6.93 -9.09
C VAL A 9 10.17 -5.92 -8.53
N ILE A 10 10.99 -5.33 -9.41
CA ILE A 10 11.91 -4.25 -9.07
C ILE A 10 11.31 -2.95 -9.60
N SER A 11 10.90 -2.08 -8.68
CA SER A 11 10.42 -0.72 -8.95
C SER A 11 11.61 0.24 -9.02
N GLN A 12 11.92 0.68 -10.23
CA GLN A 12 13.11 1.48 -10.52
C GLN A 12 13.06 2.88 -9.90
N ALA A 13 14.24 3.45 -9.63
CA ALA A 13 14.39 4.80 -9.09
C ALA A 13 13.92 5.87 -10.08
N GLN A 14 13.36 6.97 -9.56
CA GLN A 14 13.03 8.15 -10.38
C GLN A 14 14.26 8.95 -10.86
N SER A 15 15.45 8.63 -10.34
CA SER A 15 16.68 9.40 -10.56
C SER A 15 17.54 8.79 -11.67
N LYS A 16 18.45 9.59 -12.23
CA LYS A 16 19.47 9.12 -13.17
C LYS A 16 20.77 8.73 -12.46
N ASN A 17 20.73 8.46 -11.15
CA ASN A 17 21.92 8.09 -10.40
C ASN A 17 22.44 6.73 -10.91
N PRO A 18 23.69 6.66 -11.43
CA PRO A 18 24.23 5.43 -11.98
C PRO A 18 24.42 4.33 -10.93
N GLN A 19 24.64 4.67 -9.65
CA GLN A 19 24.81 3.69 -8.58
C GLN A 19 23.52 2.93 -8.29
N LEU A 20 22.38 3.65 -8.23
CA LEU A 20 21.08 3.02 -7.99
C LEU A 20 20.67 2.11 -9.15
N ARG A 21 20.95 2.54 -10.38
CA ARG A 21 20.71 1.73 -11.59
C ARG A 21 21.59 0.49 -11.63
N ALA A 22 22.86 0.63 -11.28
CA ALA A 22 23.77 -0.51 -11.21
C ALA A 22 23.27 -1.55 -10.20
N LEU A 23 22.79 -1.11 -9.02
CA LEU A 23 22.20 -2.01 -8.03
C LEU A 23 20.95 -2.74 -8.57
N GLU A 24 20.02 -2.01 -9.20
CA GLU A 24 18.82 -2.59 -9.83
C GLU A 24 19.18 -3.63 -10.91
N GLU A 25 20.13 -3.28 -11.79
CA GLU A 25 20.61 -4.14 -12.88
C GLU A 25 21.32 -5.39 -12.36
N ASP A 26 22.15 -5.25 -11.32
CA ASP A 26 22.87 -6.36 -10.70
C ASP A 26 21.91 -7.36 -10.06
N ILE A 27 20.91 -6.87 -9.30
CA ILE A 27 19.87 -7.73 -8.70
C ILE A 27 19.08 -8.43 -9.81
N ALA A 28 18.59 -7.69 -10.81
CA ALA A 28 17.78 -8.26 -11.88
C ALA A 28 18.54 -9.34 -12.66
N THR A 29 19.80 -9.06 -13.03
CA THR A 29 20.66 -9.97 -13.79
C THR A 29 20.94 -11.25 -13.01
N GLN A 30 21.28 -11.16 -11.73
CA GLN A 30 21.58 -12.33 -10.92
C GLN A 30 20.36 -13.22 -10.67
N LEU A 31 19.18 -12.62 -10.42
CA LEU A 31 17.94 -13.38 -10.28
C LEU A 31 17.54 -14.12 -11.57
N MET A 32 17.77 -13.50 -12.73
CA MET A 32 17.53 -14.14 -14.02
C MET A 32 18.47 -15.32 -14.29
N LEU A 33 19.74 -15.19 -13.89
CA LEU A 33 20.72 -16.27 -14.01
C LEU A 33 20.40 -17.45 -13.10
N ASP A 34 19.90 -17.20 -11.88
CA ASP A 34 19.52 -18.26 -10.94
C ASP A 34 18.24 -19.01 -11.40
N GLY A 35 17.31 -18.31 -12.06
CA GLY A 35 16.13 -18.91 -12.70
C GLY A 35 15.11 -19.53 -11.74
N LYS A 36 15.28 -19.35 -10.42
CA LYS A 36 14.37 -19.86 -9.38
C LYS A 36 13.12 -19.01 -9.20
N VAL A 37 13.20 -17.73 -9.54
CA VAL A 37 12.11 -16.75 -9.41
C VAL A 37 11.74 -16.16 -10.76
N GLU A 38 10.56 -15.55 -10.86
CA GLU A 38 10.18 -14.73 -12.01
C GLU A 38 10.51 -13.27 -11.73
N VAL A 39 11.20 -12.58 -12.64
CA VAL A 39 11.66 -11.19 -12.43
C VAL A 39 10.99 -10.27 -13.44
N SER A 40 10.46 -9.15 -12.95
CA SER A 40 9.94 -8.07 -13.80
C SER A 40 10.44 -6.71 -13.30
N LEU A 41 10.65 -5.80 -14.25
CA LEU A 41 11.02 -4.42 -14.00
C LEU A 41 9.79 -3.54 -14.28
N VAL A 42 9.54 -2.60 -13.37
CA VAL A 42 8.51 -1.58 -13.56
C VAL A 42 9.10 -0.20 -13.27
N PRO A 43 8.55 0.86 -13.90
CA PRO A 43 8.84 2.22 -13.46
C PRO A 43 8.49 2.42 -11.98
N HIS A 44 8.96 3.52 -11.42
CA HIS A 44 8.77 3.83 -10.00
C HIS A 44 7.31 3.65 -9.54
N LEU A 45 7.10 2.76 -8.57
CA LEU A 45 5.79 2.27 -8.12
C LEU A 45 4.78 3.40 -7.85
N TYR A 46 5.22 4.47 -7.20
CA TYR A 46 4.38 5.62 -6.85
C TYR A 46 3.91 6.44 -8.07
N ASP A 47 4.62 6.37 -9.19
CA ASP A 47 4.29 7.12 -10.40
C ASP A 47 3.40 6.34 -11.38
N LEU A 48 3.17 5.05 -11.13
CA LEU A 48 2.34 4.21 -11.97
C LEU A 48 0.88 4.67 -11.93
N THR A 49 0.26 4.79 -13.10
CA THR A 49 -1.18 4.99 -13.25
C THR A 49 -1.91 3.65 -13.32
N THR A 50 -3.22 3.66 -13.08
CA THR A 50 -4.04 2.45 -13.01
C THR A 50 -4.08 1.64 -14.31
N ASP A 51 -3.85 2.31 -15.44
CA ASP A 51 -3.83 1.80 -16.81
C ASP A 51 -2.42 1.48 -17.33
N HIS A 52 -1.37 1.81 -16.57
CA HIS A 52 0.00 1.53 -16.99
C HIS A 52 0.27 0.02 -17.07
N PRO A 53 0.99 -0.50 -18.10
CA PRO A 53 1.28 -1.93 -18.24
C PRO A 53 1.91 -2.57 -16.99
N GLY A 54 2.86 -1.89 -16.35
CA GLY A 54 3.45 -2.30 -15.07
C GLY A 54 2.42 -2.48 -13.93
N MET A 55 1.40 -1.61 -13.86
CA MET A 55 0.34 -1.72 -12.87
C MET A 55 -0.63 -2.88 -13.19
N LEU A 56 -0.96 -3.06 -14.47
CA LEU A 56 -1.77 -4.18 -14.93
C LEU A 56 -1.08 -5.53 -14.68
N PHE A 57 0.23 -5.60 -14.86
CA PHE A 57 1.04 -6.77 -14.51
C PHE A 57 1.03 -7.05 -13.01
N LEU A 58 1.28 -6.05 -12.17
CA LEU A 58 1.24 -6.24 -10.71
C LEU A 58 -0.12 -6.80 -10.25
N LYS A 59 -1.22 -6.31 -10.83
CA LYS A 59 -2.59 -6.81 -10.58
C LYS A 59 -2.82 -8.26 -11.05
N SER A 60 -2.10 -8.72 -12.06
CA SER A 60 -2.29 -10.05 -12.65
C SER A 60 -1.51 -11.16 -11.94
N VAL A 61 -0.55 -10.82 -11.07
CA VAL A 61 0.21 -11.80 -10.28
C VAL A 61 -0.74 -12.49 -9.27
N PRO A 62 -0.93 -13.81 -9.32
CA PRO A 62 -1.94 -14.49 -8.49
C PRO A 62 -1.42 -14.96 -7.11
N GLY A 63 -0.11 -15.19 -6.96
CA GLY A 63 0.51 -15.81 -5.78
C GLY A 63 1.36 -14.84 -4.95
N ASP A 64 2.27 -15.35 -4.13
CA ASP A 64 3.17 -14.50 -3.35
C ASP A 64 3.97 -13.55 -4.26
N LEU A 65 4.19 -12.33 -3.78
CA LEU A 65 4.82 -11.25 -4.54
C LEU A 65 5.89 -10.57 -3.70
N ILE A 66 7.08 -10.42 -4.26
CA ILE A 66 8.14 -9.60 -3.67
C ILE A 66 8.25 -8.32 -4.50
N VAL A 67 8.19 -7.16 -3.86
CA VAL A 67 8.36 -5.85 -4.49
C VAL A 67 9.54 -5.14 -3.86
N LEU A 68 10.60 -4.94 -4.62
CA LEU A 68 11.74 -4.11 -4.26
C LEU A 68 11.48 -2.68 -4.75
N SER A 69 11.64 -1.69 -3.88
CA SER A 69 11.34 -0.29 -4.22
C SER A 69 12.21 0.69 -3.45
N TRP A 70 12.38 1.90 -4.01
CA TRP A 70 13.05 3.04 -3.34
C TRP A 70 12.10 3.82 -2.40
N LEU A 71 11.19 3.10 -1.76
CA LEU A 71 10.14 3.61 -0.89
C LEU A 71 10.17 2.84 0.42
N TYR A 72 9.75 3.47 1.51
CA TYR A 72 9.60 2.77 2.78
C TYR A 72 8.58 1.62 2.62
N PRO A 73 8.77 0.47 3.29
CA PRO A 73 7.92 -0.71 3.13
C PRO A 73 6.43 -0.39 3.30
N ARG A 74 6.09 0.37 4.36
CA ARG A 74 4.74 0.87 4.63
C ARG A 74 4.14 1.66 3.48
N ALA A 75 4.90 2.57 2.87
CA ALA A 75 4.44 3.34 1.72
C ALA A 75 4.15 2.43 0.52
N SER A 76 5.06 1.51 0.21
CA SER A 76 4.88 0.55 -0.88
C SER A 76 3.66 -0.33 -0.67
N ARG A 77 3.46 -0.84 0.55
CA ARG A 77 2.32 -1.69 0.91
C ARG A 77 0.98 -1.01 0.62
N TRP A 78 0.85 0.26 1.00
CA TRP A 78 -0.41 0.99 0.83
C TRP A 78 -0.60 1.59 -0.57
N ILE A 79 0.48 1.81 -1.33
CA ILE A 79 0.36 2.09 -2.77
C ILE A 79 -0.19 0.86 -3.51
N LEU A 80 0.32 -0.33 -3.19
CA LEU A 80 -0.17 -1.59 -3.77
C LEU A 80 -1.64 -1.83 -3.41
N ASP A 81 -1.97 -1.71 -2.11
CA ASP A 81 -3.34 -1.91 -1.59
C ASP A 81 -4.37 -1.04 -2.31
N ARG A 82 -4.09 0.26 -2.39
CA ARG A 82 -4.89 1.26 -3.09
C ARG A 82 -5.16 0.90 -4.54
N ASN A 83 -4.18 0.28 -5.21
CA ASN A 83 -4.31 -0.12 -6.60
C ASN A 83 -4.93 -1.52 -6.76
N GLY A 84 -5.50 -2.10 -5.70
CA GLY A 84 -6.15 -3.42 -5.74
C GLY A 84 -5.16 -4.58 -5.72
N ILE A 85 -3.91 -4.34 -5.31
CA ILE A 85 -2.89 -5.37 -5.12
C ILE A 85 -2.77 -5.60 -3.61
N SER A 86 -3.70 -6.39 -3.07
CA SER A 86 -3.80 -6.67 -1.65
C SER A 86 -3.29 -8.08 -1.32
N GLY A 87 -2.84 -8.25 -0.08
CA GLY A 87 -2.31 -9.51 0.46
C GLY A 87 -1.91 -9.35 1.92
N GLN A 88 -1.63 -10.46 2.58
CA GLN A 88 -1.04 -10.46 3.91
C GLN A 88 0.38 -9.89 3.84
N GLU A 89 0.76 -9.14 4.86
CA GLU A 89 2.10 -8.57 4.93
C GLU A 89 3.14 -9.68 5.14
N GLY A 90 4.11 -9.74 4.24
CA GLY A 90 5.27 -10.62 4.35
C GLY A 90 6.40 -9.93 5.11
N LYS A 91 7.02 -10.63 6.05
CA LYS A 91 8.14 -10.09 6.85
C LYS A 91 9.46 -10.18 6.08
N SER A 92 10.09 -9.02 5.90
CA SER A 92 11.48 -8.88 5.45
C SER A 92 12.43 -8.90 6.65
N GLU A 93 13.57 -9.58 6.52
CA GLU A 93 14.67 -9.51 7.50
C GLU A 93 15.67 -8.40 7.18
N LEU A 94 15.58 -7.80 5.99
CA LEU A 94 16.33 -6.59 5.66
C LEU A 94 15.68 -5.39 6.34
N LYS A 95 16.34 -4.91 7.40
CA LYS A 95 16.06 -3.63 8.06
C LYS A 95 17.16 -2.63 7.69
N SER A 96 16.85 -1.35 7.54
CA SER A 96 17.92 -0.34 7.46
C SER A 96 18.73 -0.31 8.77
N GLU A 97 19.96 0.22 8.75
CA GLU A 97 20.74 0.42 9.99
C GLU A 97 19.98 1.31 11.01
N GLU A 98 19.11 2.20 10.52
CA GLU A 98 18.26 3.08 11.32
C GLU A 98 17.09 2.29 11.97
N GLU A 99 16.50 1.33 11.25
CA GLU A 99 15.34 0.53 11.69
C GLU A 99 15.69 -0.53 12.76
N GLU A 100 16.98 -0.85 12.93
CA GLU A 100 17.47 -1.78 13.96
C GLU A 100 17.38 -1.19 15.38
N GLU A 101 17.21 0.14 15.53
CA GLU A 101 17.13 0.84 16.82
C GLU A 101 15.70 1.03 17.36
N VAL A 102 14.66 0.62 16.61
CA VAL A 102 13.24 0.85 16.96
C VAL A 102 12.68 -0.30 17.80
N ASP A 103 12.01 0.03 18.91
CA ASP A 103 11.40 -0.96 19.81
C ASP A 103 10.16 -1.62 19.17
N GLU A 104 10.12 -2.96 19.11
CA GLU A 104 9.05 -3.71 18.41
C GLU A 104 7.66 -3.49 19.02
N GLU A 105 7.60 -3.03 20.28
CA GLU A 105 6.35 -2.70 20.97
C GLU A 105 5.66 -1.43 20.42
N GLU A 106 6.41 -0.51 19.80
CA GLU A 106 5.85 0.73 19.22
C GLU A 106 5.19 0.51 17.83
N LEU A 107 5.42 -0.65 17.21
CA LEU A 107 4.93 -1.00 15.86
C LEU A 107 3.53 -1.62 15.84
N GLN A 108 2.83 -1.66 16.97
CA GLN A 108 1.53 -2.32 17.03
C GLN A 108 0.47 -1.49 16.29
N PRO A 109 -0.33 -2.13 15.41
CA PRO A 109 -1.44 -1.46 14.75
C PRO A 109 -2.38 -0.86 15.80
N SER A 110 -2.95 0.32 15.50
CA SER A 110 -3.84 0.95 16.48
C SER A 110 -5.05 0.03 16.70
N ALA A 111 -5.44 -0.19 17.97
CA ALA A 111 -6.51 -1.13 18.31
C ALA A 111 -7.85 -0.80 17.62
N ASN A 112 -8.01 0.45 17.18
CA ASN A 112 -9.18 0.98 16.50
C ASN A 112 -8.95 1.20 14.99
N ALA A 113 -7.87 0.67 14.42
CA ALA A 113 -7.58 0.79 13.00
C ALA A 113 -8.61 0.06 12.15
N ILE A 114 -9.00 0.66 11.01
CA ILE A 114 -10.00 0.07 10.13
C ILE A 114 -9.47 -1.06 9.22
N GLY A 115 -8.15 -1.25 9.17
CA GLY A 115 -7.47 -2.37 8.50
C GLY A 115 -7.67 -2.43 6.98
N ALA A 116 -6.94 -3.28 6.26
CA ALA A 116 -7.19 -3.54 4.84
C ALA A 116 -8.50 -4.33 4.63
N ARG A 117 -9.16 -4.19 3.46
CA ARG A 117 -10.37 -4.94 3.09
C ARG A 117 -10.03 -6.10 2.15
N ASP A 118 -10.84 -7.15 2.20
CA ASP A 118 -10.82 -8.30 1.27
C ASP A 118 -9.40 -8.85 1.01
N VAL A 119 -8.63 -9.05 2.10
CA VAL A 119 -7.21 -9.44 2.03
C VAL A 119 -7.09 -10.88 1.52
N PRO A 120 -6.55 -11.11 0.31
CA PRO A 120 -6.39 -12.46 -0.23
C PRO A 120 -5.35 -13.26 0.57
N ASN A 121 -5.48 -14.59 0.55
CA ASN A 121 -4.51 -15.49 1.18
C ASN A 121 -3.25 -15.66 0.31
N ARG A 122 -2.49 -14.58 0.18
CA ARG A 122 -1.18 -14.48 -0.45
C ARG A 122 -0.33 -13.52 0.36
N LYS A 123 0.99 -13.66 0.32
CA LYS A 123 1.91 -12.73 0.98
C LYS A 123 2.49 -11.73 0.00
N ILE A 124 2.55 -10.48 0.41
CA ILE A 124 3.24 -9.41 -0.31
C ILE A 124 4.39 -8.93 0.57
N TYR A 125 5.61 -9.07 0.06
CA TYR A 125 6.83 -8.65 0.72
C TYR A 125 7.29 -7.35 0.06
N THR A 126 7.34 -6.26 0.82
CA THR A 126 7.86 -4.97 0.35
C THR A 126 9.25 -4.75 0.93
N ILE A 127 10.25 -4.69 0.07
CA ILE A 127 11.66 -4.55 0.46
C ILE A 127 12.15 -3.16 0.04
N ASP A 128 12.76 -2.44 0.99
CA ASP A 128 13.34 -1.12 0.75
C ASP A 128 14.76 -1.24 0.17
N LEU A 129 14.95 -0.76 -1.05
CA LEU A 129 16.24 -0.73 -1.73
C LEU A 129 17.25 0.23 -1.09
N ARG A 130 16.82 1.09 -0.15
CA ARG A 130 17.70 1.99 0.61
C ARG A 130 18.34 1.31 1.80
N ALA A 131 17.87 0.13 2.21
CA ALA A 131 18.33 -0.52 3.43
C ALA A 131 19.77 -1.04 3.33
N ARG A 132 20.25 -1.36 2.12
CA ARG A 132 21.57 -1.93 1.86
C ARG A 132 22.12 -1.41 0.53
N ASP A 133 23.45 -1.37 0.42
CA ASP A 133 24.14 -0.92 -0.80
C ASP A 133 24.56 -2.05 -1.75
N GLN A 134 24.49 -3.30 -1.29
CA GLN A 134 25.02 -4.46 -2.02
C GLN A 134 23.89 -5.36 -2.54
N ALA A 135 23.95 -5.73 -3.83
CA ALA A 135 22.98 -6.64 -4.45
C ALA A 135 22.87 -7.99 -3.72
N ALA A 136 23.99 -8.48 -3.17
CA ALA A 136 24.06 -9.77 -2.48
C ALA A 136 23.09 -9.88 -1.28
N ASP A 137 22.89 -8.78 -0.55
CA ASP A 137 22.00 -8.76 0.63
C ASP A 137 20.54 -8.98 0.21
N PHE A 138 20.11 -8.28 -0.84
CA PHE A 138 18.78 -8.44 -1.43
C PHE A 138 18.56 -9.83 -2.01
N LEU A 139 19.56 -10.39 -2.69
CA LEU A 139 19.48 -11.73 -3.27
C LEU A 139 19.35 -12.82 -2.19
N GLY A 140 20.11 -12.69 -1.10
CA GLY A 140 19.99 -13.58 0.05
C GLY A 140 18.59 -13.56 0.66
N GLU A 141 18.01 -12.37 0.81
CA GLU A 141 16.67 -12.22 1.35
C GLU A 141 15.58 -12.77 0.42
N ILE A 142 15.67 -12.48 -0.88
CA ILE A 142 14.74 -13.03 -1.88
C ILE A 142 14.79 -14.56 -1.87
N GLN A 143 15.98 -15.14 -1.77
CA GLN A 143 16.15 -16.58 -1.70
C GLN A 143 15.55 -17.16 -0.40
N ARG A 144 15.72 -16.51 0.75
CA ARG A 144 15.10 -16.90 2.02
C ARG A 144 13.57 -16.90 1.91
N ILE A 145 12.99 -15.83 1.36
CA ILE A 145 11.53 -15.71 1.15
C ILE A 145 11.04 -16.79 0.18
N ALA A 146 11.70 -16.97 -0.97
CA ALA A 146 11.33 -17.96 -1.98
C ALA A 146 11.35 -19.39 -1.42
N ASN A 147 12.37 -19.72 -0.61
CA ASN A 147 12.46 -21.02 0.06
C ASN A 147 11.34 -21.21 1.10
N SER A 148 11.05 -20.17 1.88
CA SER A 148 10.00 -20.23 2.91
C SER A 148 8.61 -20.45 2.29
N ALA A 149 8.31 -19.77 1.19
CA ALA A 149 7.07 -19.97 0.44
C ALA A 149 6.97 -21.39 -0.15
N ALA A 150 8.09 -21.93 -0.66
CA ALA A 150 8.13 -23.29 -1.17
C ALA A 150 7.90 -24.35 -0.06
N VAL A 151 8.52 -24.21 1.11
CA VAL A 151 8.41 -25.16 2.22
C VAL A 151 6.97 -25.29 2.74
N GLN A 152 6.23 -24.18 2.84
CA GLN A 152 4.82 -24.22 3.27
C GLN A 152 3.94 -25.10 2.36
N THR A 153 4.25 -25.17 1.06
CA THR A 153 3.53 -26.06 0.14
C THR A 153 3.92 -27.53 0.36
N VAL A 154 5.20 -27.83 0.62
CA VAL A 154 5.69 -29.21 0.78
C VAL A 154 5.16 -29.85 2.07
N GLU A 155 5.15 -29.13 3.19
CA GLU A 155 4.61 -29.64 4.46
C GLU A 155 3.12 -29.99 4.36
N LEU A 156 2.34 -29.19 3.63
CA LEU A 156 0.93 -29.47 3.38
C LEU A 156 0.75 -30.75 2.53
N LEU A 157 1.63 -30.97 1.55
CA LEU A 157 1.60 -32.17 0.71
C LEU A 157 2.07 -33.43 1.44
N ASP A 158 3.06 -33.33 2.32
CA ASP A 158 3.55 -34.47 3.13
C ASP A 158 2.55 -34.87 4.23
N TRP A 159 1.75 -33.91 4.74
CA TRP A 159 0.70 -34.20 5.71
C TRP A 159 -0.52 -34.91 5.11
N ILE A 160 -0.84 -34.64 3.84
CA ILE A 160 -1.83 -35.41 3.06
C ILE A 160 -1.17 -36.74 2.68
N GLY A 161 -1.06 -37.65 3.66
CA GLY A 161 -0.44 -38.96 3.54
C GLY A 161 -1.19 -39.91 2.60
N GLY A 162 -1.19 -39.60 1.31
CA GLY A 162 -1.76 -40.39 0.23
C GLY A 162 -1.59 -39.65 -1.09
N THR A 163 -1.16 -40.36 -2.14
CA THR A 163 -1.07 -39.82 -3.50
C THR A 163 -2.48 -39.43 -3.97
N PRO A 164 -2.83 -38.13 -4.04
CA PRO A 164 -4.17 -37.73 -4.42
C PRO A 164 -4.35 -38.05 -5.90
N ARG A 165 -5.50 -38.61 -6.27
CA ARG A 165 -5.80 -38.86 -7.69
C ARG A 165 -5.83 -37.50 -8.41
N PRO A 166 -5.25 -37.38 -9.62
CA PRO A 166 -5.12 -36.10 -10.32
C PRO A 166 -6.45 -35.35 -10.49
N ASP A 167 -7.56 -36.10 -10.59
CA ASP A 167 -8.91 -35.56 -10.72
C ASP A 167 -9.42 -34.86 -9.46
N GLN A 168 -9.07 -35.37 -8.27
CA GLN A 168 -9.43 -34.75 -6.99
C GLN A 168 -8.60 -33.47 -6.77
N MET A 169 -7.34 -33.48 -7.19
CA MET A 169 -6.45 -32.32 -7.09
C MET A 169 -6.96 -31.12 -7.92
N GLN A 170 -7.48 -31.37 -9.13
CA GLN A 170 -8.05 -30.32 -9.98
C GLN A 170 -9.30 -29.67 -9.37
N GLN A 171 -10.05 -30.41 -8.56
CA GLN A 171 -11.28 -29.93 -7.92
C GLN A 171 -11.01 -29.01 -6.73
N TYR A 172 -9.92 -29.26 -5.98
CA TYR A 172 -9.47 -28.40 -4.89
C TYR A 172 -8.69 -27.17 -5.36
N LEU A 173 -7.96 -27.27 -6.48
CA LEU A 173 -7.17 -26.16 -7.04
C LEU A 173 -8.01 -25.16 -7.86
N ASN A 174 -9.24 -25.51 -8.25
CA ASN A 174 -10.16 -24.64 -9.00
C ASN A 174 -11.58 -24.68 -8.41
N PRO A 175 -11.86 -23.93 -7.33
CA PRO A 175 -13.17 -23.95 -6.67
C PRO A 175 -14.33 -23.38 -7.50
N GLN A 176 -14.08 -22.75 -8.67
CA GLN A 176 -15.13 -22.08 -9.46
C GLN A 176 -15.85 -22.94 -10.53
N LYS A 177 -15.56 -24.24 -10.66
CA LYS A 177 -16.09 -25.01 -11.80
C LYS A 177 -17.37 -25.81 -11.58
N ASN A 178 -17.99 -25.75 -10.41
CA ASN A 178 -19.21 -26.49 -10.13
C ASN A 178 -20.38 -25.58 -9.77
N GLU A 179 -20.91 -24.87 -10.76
CA GLU A 179 -22.35 -24.58 -10.83
C GLU A 179 -22.86 -24.89 -12.25
N ASN A 180 -23.76 -25.87 -12.34
CA ASN A 180 -24.31 -26.43 -13.56
C ASN A 180 -25.27 -25.46 -14.27
N GLY A 181 -25.26 -25.46 -15.61
CA GLY A 181 -26.37 -24.91 -16.40
C GLY A 181 -26.15 -24.82 -17.92
N ASN A 182 -26.19 -25.97 -18.60
CA ASN A 182 -26.52 -26.18 -20.03
C ASN A 182 -26.43 -24.99 -21.03
N GLY A 183 -25.45 -25.05 -21.94
CA GLY A 183 -25.46 -24.32 -23.21
C GLY A 183 -24.50 -24.95 -24.22
N GLN A 184 -25.04 -25.44 -25.34
CA GLN A 184 -24.34 -26.07 -26.46
C GLN A 184 -23.27 -25.15 -27.12
N PRO A 185 -22.26 -25.72 -27.80
CA PRO A 185 -21.19 -24.95 -28.42
C PRO A 185 -21.67 -24.29 -29.72
N VAL A 186 -21.50 -22.97 -29.83
CA VAL A 186 -21.58 -22.25 -31.11
C VAL A 186 -20.18 -22.10 -31.68
N ASN A 187 -20.04 -22.61 -32.89
CA ASN A 187 -18.83 -22.60 -33.70
C ASN A 187 -18.52 -21.16 -34.14
N GLY A 188 -17.33 -20.65 -33.81
CA GLY A 188 -16.87 -19.31 -34.17
C GLY A 188 -15.41 -19.32 -34.59
N ASN A 189 -15.18 -19.51 -35.88
CA ASN A 189 -13.88 -19.33 -36.53
C ASN A 189 -13.34 -17.92 -36.26
N GLY A 190 -12.15 -17.83 -35.67
CA GLY A 190 -11.40 -16.59 -35.54
C GLY A 190 -9.91 -16.90 -35.54
N ASN A 191 -9.32 -16.95 -36.73
CA ASN A 191 -7.87 -17.01 -36.93
C ASN A 191 -7.17 -15.86 -36.18
N GLY A 192 -6.35 -16.21 -35.19
CA GLY A 192 -5.39 -15.31 -34.56
C GLY A 192 -4.15 -16.11 -34.23
N HIS A 193 -3.07 -15.88 -34.99
CA HIS A 193 -1.82 -16.61 -34.89
C HIS A 193 -1.19 -16.42 -33.50
N SER A 194 -0.98 -17.52 -32.78
CA SER A 194 0.02 -17.56 -31.70
C SER A 194 1.39 -17.81 -32.33
N PRO A 195 2.41 -16.97 -32.11
CA PRO A 195 3.76 -17.47 -32.13
C PRO A 195 4.01 -18.13 -30.77
N ALA A 196 4.12 -19.45 -30.81
CA ALA A 196 4.99 -20.15 -29.88
C ALA A 196 6.42 -19.64 -30.14
N ASP A 197 7.04 -19.02 -29.13
CA ASP A 197 8.50 -18.91 -29.10
C ASP A 197 9.00 -19.19 -27.69
N SER A 198 9.52 -20.41 -27.56
CA SER A 198 10.42 -20.86 -26.52
C SER A 198 11.82 -20.29 -26.77
N ASN A 199 12.44 -19.76 -25.71
CA ASN A 199 13.83 -19.27 -25.56
C ASN A 199 14.02 -17.74 -25.62
N GLY A 200 14.07 -17.16 -24.42
CA GLY A 200 14.63 -15.84 -24.17
C GLY A 200 14.15 -15.27 -22.85
N HIS A 201 14.77 -15.65 -21.73
CA HIS A 201 14.55 -14.99 -20.43
C HIS A 201 15.20 -13.60 -20.45
N ARG A 202 14.58 -12.66 -21.17
CA ARG A 202 14.83 -11.23 -21.03
C ARG A 202 13.82 -10.68 -20.03
N PRO A 203 14.14 -9.63 -19.26
CA PRO A 203 13.14 -8.93 -18.47
C PRO A 203 11.95 -8.61 -19.38
N ILE A 204 10.74 -8.90 -18.92
CA ILE A 204 9.57 -8.28 -19.51
C ILE A 204 9.67 -6.82 -19.09
N ASP A 205 10.25 -6.03 -19.98
CA ASP A 205 10.34 -4.59 -19.83
C ASP A 205 8.95 -4.01 -20.08
N LEU A 206 8.27 -3.64 -18.99
CA LEU A 206 6.94 -3.04 -19.02
C LEU A 206 7.01 -1.51 -19.12
N GLU A 207 8.06 -0.99 -19.75
CA GLU A 207 8.21 0.42 -20.14
C GLU A 207 7.11 0.84 -21.13
N GLY A 208 5.92 1.11 -20.60
CA GLY A 208 4.79 1.76 -21.29
C GLY A 208 5.02 3.24 -21.60
N GLY A 209 6.27 3.64 -21.82
CA GLY A 209 6.70 5.04 -21.97
C GLY A 209 7.08 5.72 -20.64
N PRO A 210 7.58 6.98 -20.70
CA PRO A 210 8.02 7.69 -19.51
C PRO A 210 6.85 8.04 -18.59
N VAL A 211 6.89 7.57 -17.34
CA VAL A 211 5.93 7.96 -16.29
C VAL A 211 6.22 9.37 -15.76
N LYS A 212 5.17 10.15 -15.55
CA LYS A 212 5.27 11.50 -14.97
C LYS A 212 5.34 11.38 -13.45
N ARG A 213 6.27 12.11 -12.80
CA ARG A 213 6.33 12.18 -11.34
C ARG A 213 5.02 12.69 -10.75
N ARG A 214 4.51 11.97 -9.76
CA ARG A 214 3.22 12.23 -9.11
C ARG A 214 3.39 12.75 -7.68
N TRP A 215 2.34 13.37 -7.17
CA TRP A 215 2.24 13.83 -5.80
C TRP A 215 0.81 13.61 -5.30
N TYR A 216 0.63 12.67 -4.38
CA TYR A 216 -0.67 12.36 -3.78
C TYR A 216 -0.51 11.64 -2.43
N PRO A 217 -1.47 11.81 -1.50
CA PRO A 217 -1.47 11.08 -0.25
C PRO A 217 -1.83 9.60 -0.44
N VAL A 218 -1.22 8.76 0.37
CA VAL A 218 -1.52 7.33 0.51
C VAL A 218 -1.99 7.10 1.94
N ILE A 219 -3.10 6.38 2.13
CA ILE A 219 -3.66 6.12 3.46
C ILE A 219 -3.18 4.76 3.94
N ASP A 220 -2.57 4.73 5.11
CA ASP A 220 -2.31 3.53 5.87
C ASP A 220 -3.52 3.16 6.73
N TYR A 221 -4.25 2.13 6.30
CA TYR A 221 -5.44 1.69 7.02
C TYR A 221 -5.15 0.83 8.26
N SER A 222 -3.90 0.37 8.47
CA SER A 222 -3.50 -0.29 9.72
C SER A 222 -3.30 0.71 10.87
N ARG A 223 -3.21 2.01 10.57
CA ARG A 223 -3.19 3.08 11.58
C ARG A 223 -4.44 3.95 11.55
N CYS A 224 -5.07 4.14 10.38
CA CYS A 224 -6.24 4.99 10.24
C CYS A 224 -7.43 4.50 11.07
N THR A 225 -7.94 5.36 11.96
CA THR A 225 -9.14 5.13 12.78
C THR A 225 -10.43 5.66 12.13
N ASN A 226 -10.37 6.07 10.86
CA ASN A 226 -11.49 6.67 10.12
C ASN A 226 -12.06 7.97 10.75
N CYS A 227 -11.22 8.78 11.40
CA CYS A 227 -11.63 10.00 12.12
C CYS A 227 -12.12 11.17 11.23
N MET A 228 -11.93 11.09 9.91
CA MET A 228 -12.33 12.10 8.91
C MET A 228 -11.64 13.47 8.97
N GLU A 229 -10.62 13.65 9.81
CA GLU A 229 -9.92 14.96 9.89
C GLU A 229 -9.24 15.36 8.58
N CYS A 230 -8.71 14.40 7.82
CA CYS A 230 -8.01 14.66 6.57
C CYS A 230 -8.92 15.19 5.45
N ILE A 231 -10.18 14.74 5.39
CA ILE A 231 -11.16 15.23 4.40
C ILE A 231 -11.62 16.65 4.76
N ASP A 232 -11.92 16.91 6.03
CA ASP A 232 -12.33 18.23 6.50
C ASP A 232 -11.20 19.27 6.35
N PHE A 233 -9.95 18.84 6.51
CA PHE A 233 -8.79 19.71 6.39
C PHE A 233 -8.44 20.07 4.93
N CYS A 234 -8.68 19.16 3.98
CA CYS A 234 -8.20 19.28 2.60
C CYS A 234 -9.08 20.17 1.73
N LEU A 235 -8.65 21.42 1.50
CA LEU A 235 -9.33 22.38 0.62
C LEU A 235 -9.14 22.16 -0.89
N PHE A 236 -8.44 21.09 -1.27
CA PHE A 236 -8.18 20.72 -2.67
C PHE A 236 -9.08 19.55 -3.14
N GLY A 237 -9.95 19.03 -2.27
CA GLY A 237 -10.92 17.98 -2.64
C GLY A 237 -10.26 16.65 -3.01
N VAL A 238 -9.16 16.29 -2.34
CA VAL A 238 -8.40 15.06 -2.61
C VAL A 238 -9.07 13.82 -2.02
N TYR A 239 -9.76 13.98 -0.89
CA TYR A 239 -10.36 12.89 -0.13
C TYR A 239 -11.87 12.80 -0.38
N GLY A 240 -12.39 11.58 -0.26
CA GLY A 240 -13.82 11.27 -0.30
C GLY A 240 -14.13 10.11 0.64
N VAL A 241 -15.39 9.68 0.67
CA VAL A 241 -15.83 8.50 1.44
C VAL A 241 -16.49 7.50 0.50
N ASP A 242 -16.27 6.20 0.72
CA ASP A 242 -16.94 5.16 -0.07
C ASP A 242 -18.36 4.87 0.45
N GLY A 243 -19.05 3.93 -0.21
CA GLY A 243 -20.41 3.51 0.18
C GLY A 243 -20.52 2.85 1.56
N ALA A 244 -19.40 2.56 2.22
CA ALA A 244 -19.33 2.04 3.58
C ALA A 244 -18.73 3.09 4.55
N GLU A 245 -18.83 4.38 4.21
CA GLU A 245 -18.38 5.53 4.99
C GLU A 245 -16.90 5.45 5.39
N ARG A 246 -16.08 4.80 4.56
CA ARG A 246 -14.64 4.72 4.79
C ARG A 246 -13.92 5.78 3.97
N ILE A 247 -13.01 6.48 4.64
CA ILE A 247 -12.14 7.47 4.02
C ILE A 247 -11.32 6.84 2.89
N LEU A 248 -11.27 7.52 1.75
CA LEU A 248 -10.38 7.18 0.64
C LEU A 248 -9.83 8.46 0.01
N VAL A 249 -8.75 8.33 -0.74
CA VAL A 249 -8.26 9.42 -1.58
C VAL A 249 -8.92 9.26 -2.95
N GLU A 250 -9.88 10.13 -3.25
CA GLU A 250 -10.76 10.02 -4.42
C GLU A 250 -10.14 10.71 -5.64
N GLN A 251 -9.68 11.95 -5.46
CA GLN A 251 -9.11 12.78 -6.54
C GLN A 251 -7.62 13.01 -6.28
N GLN A 252 -6.82 11.94 -6.42
CA GLN A 252 -5.39 11.98 -6.09
C GLN A 252 -4.59 13.05 -6.84
N ASP A 253 -4.93 13.32 -8.11
CA ASP A 253 -4.24 14.32 -8.93
C ASP A 253 -4.67 15.77 -8.63
N ASN A 254 -5.71 15.98 -7.82
CA ASN A 254 -6.04 17.31 -7.29
C ASN A 254 -5.12 17.73 -6.14
N CYS A 255 -4.27 16.83 -5.64
CA CYS A 255 -3.36 17.16 -4.57
C CYS A 255 -2.36 18.21 -5.03
N LYS A 256 -2.33 19.35 -4.34
CA LYS A 256 -1.35 20.40 -4.59
C LYS A 256 0.06 19.87 -4.40
N LYS A 257 0.88 19.99 -5.45
CA LYS A 257 2.26 19.49 -5.45
C LYS A 257 3.05 20.02 -4.26
N GLY A 258 3.63 19.11 -3.49
CA GLY A 258 4.49 19.43 -2.36
C GLY A 258 3.75 19.69 -1.05
N CYS A 259 2.42 19.81 -1.04
CA CYS A 259 1.64 20.03 0.17
C CYS A 259 1.51 18.74 1.00
N PRO A 260 2.05 18.66 2.23
CA PRO A 260 1.94 17.49 3.10
C PRO A 260 0.96 17.72 4.27
N ALA A 261 0.26 18.86 4.33
CA ALA A 261 -0.38 19.35 5.54
C ALA A 261 -1.39 18.36 6.18
N CYS A 262 -2.08 17.54 5.39
CA CYS A 262 -2.99 16.51 5.90
C CYS A 262 -2.29 15.33 6.62
N SER A 263 -0.98 15.11 6.42
CA SER A 263 -0.23 14.14 7.23
C SER A 263 0.07 14.64 8.64
N ARG A 264 0.21 15.96 8.80
CA ARG A 264 0.46 16.58 10.11
C ARG A 264 -0.77 16.71 10.97
N VAL A 265 -1.95 16.79 10.35
CA VAL A 265 -3.22 16.88 11.07
C VAL A 265 -3.73 15.50 11.48
N CYS A 266 -3.31 14.42 10.80
CA CYS A 266 -3.76 13.08 11.12
C CYS A 266 -3.26 12.65 12.51
N PRO A 267 -4.15 12.33 13.47
CA PRO A 267 -3.76 12.03 14.85
C PRO A 267 -3.00 10.70 14.97
N GLU A 268 -3.26 9.77 14.05
CA GLU A 268 -2.67 8.43 14.01
C GLU A 268 -1.46 8.34 13.05
N ASN A 269 -1.04 9.46 12.45
CA ASN A 269 0.00 9.51 11.41
C ASN A 269 -0.25 8.52 10.25
N ALA A 270 -1.50 8.32 9.87
CA ALA A 270 -1.91 7.35 8.84
C ALA A 270 -1.72 7.85 7.40
N ILE A 271 -1.53 9.15 7.17
CA ILE A 271 -1.40 9.72 5.83
C ILE A 271 0.09 9.81 5.44
N ILE A 272 0.42 9.18 4.33
CA ILE A 272 1.79 9.04 3.80
C ILE A 272 1.91 9.84 2.51
N PHE A 273 3.02 10.58 2.36
CA PHE A 273 3.46 11.17 1.10
C PHE A 273 4.82 10.56 0.71
N PRO A 274 4.85 9.48 -0.08
CA PRO A 274 6.06 8.71 -0.36
C PRO A 274 7.23 9.52 -0.92
N GLY A 275 6.94 10.59 -1.67
CA GLY A 275 7.95 11.51 -2.23
C GLY A 275 8.38 12.66 -1.31
N HIS A 276 7.95 12.68 -0.06
CA HIS A 276 8.29 13.76 0.88
C HIS A 276 9.69 13.55 1.49
N LYS A 277 10.38 14.65 1.82
CA LYS A 277 11.75 14.62 2.35
C LYS A 277 11.89 14.10 3.78
N THR A 278 10.83 14.21 4.59
CA THR A 278 10.82 13.77 5.99
C THR A 278 10.43 12.29 6.06
N PRO A 279 11.27 11.39 6.59
CA PRO A 279 11.02 9.95 6.68
C PRO A 279 9.64 9.58 7.24
N ALA A 280 9.25 10.16 8.38
CA ALA A 280 7.96 9.93 9.03
C ALA A 280 6.75 10.18 8.11
N ILE A 281 6.81 11.25 7.31
CA ILE A 281 5.75 11.59 6.34
C ILE A 281 5.85 10.71 5.10
N ALA A 282 7.07 10.29 4.72
CA ALA A 282 7.32 9.41 3.59
C ALA A 282 6.95 7.94 3.85
N GLY A 283 6.53 7.60 5.07
CA GLY A 283 6.09 6.26 5.44
C GLY A 283 7.17 5.44 6.13
N SER A 284 8.22 6.06 6.69
CA SER A 284 9.09 5.34 7.62
C SER A 284 8.30 4.86 8.82
N GLU A 285 8.73 3.74 9.40
CA GLU A 285 8.28 3.30 10.71
C GLU A 285 8.81 4.22 11.82
N GLU A 286 10.00 4.77 11.61
CA GLU A 286 10.60 5.79 12.48
C GLU A 286 9.88 7.13 12.34
N GLY A 287 9.33 7.60 13.46
CA GLY A 287 8.64 8.88 13.51
C GLY A 287 7.12 8.75 13.37
N GLY A 288 6.55 7.62 13.80
CA GLY A 288 5.35 7.75 14.62
C GLY A 288 5.61 8.88 15.61
N ILE A 289 4.92 10.01 15.47
CA ILE A 289 4.89 11.08 16.48
C ILE A 289 4.01 10.54 17.61
N GLY A 290 4.28 9.30 18.02
CA GLY A 290 3.65 8.60 19.11
C GLY A 290 4.16 9.29 20.35
N ASN A 291 3.51 10.38 20.71
CA ASN A 291 3.22 10.79 22.09
C ASN A 291 4.30 10.54 23.16
N LEU A 292 5.59 10.63 22.84
CA LEU A 292 6.64 10.33 23.80
C LEU A 292 7.36 11.60 24.26
N LYS A 293 6.93 12.01 25.45
CA LYS A 293 7.68 12.72 26.50
C LYS A 293 8.16 14.12 26.14
N ILE A 294 7.27 15.08 26.41
CA ILE A 294 7.56 16.50 26.57
C ILE A 294 8.22 17.08 25.32
N ASP A 295 7.36 17.55 24.43
CA ASP A 295 7.69 18.26 23.21
C ASP A 295 8.60 19.46 23.54
N LEU A 296 9.92 19.26 23.47
CA LEU A 296 10.92 20.31 23.70
C LEU A 296 10.59 21.53 22.83
N SER A 297 10.02 21.29 21.65
CA SER A 297 9.46 22.29 20.74
C SER A 297 8.36 23.15 21.39
N LYS A 298 7.39 22.58 22.12
CA LYS A 298 6.40 23.35 22.90
C LYS A 298 7.02 24.09 24.08
N LEU A 299 8.13 23.59 24.63
CA LEU A 299 8.93 24.29 25.66
C LEU A 299 9.75 25.46 25.09
N PHE A 300 10.12 25.42 23.81
CA PHE A 300 10.89 26.46 23.11
C PHE A 300 10.05 27.32 22.15
N GLY A 301 8.72 27.23 22.20
CA GLY A 301 7.81 28.09 21.42
C GLY A 301 7.68 27.74 19.93
N ALA A 302 7.95 26.50 19.54
CA ALA A 302 7.66 26.00 18.21
C ALA A 302 6.14 25.85 17.99
N PRO A 303 5.65 26.07 16.76
CA PRO A 303 4.25 25.90 16.43
C PRO A 303 3.80 24.45 16.63
N SER A 304 2.58 24.28 17.10
CA SER A 304 1.91 22.98 17.16
C SER A 304 1.77 22.37 15.76
N ALA A 305 1.57 21.05 15.69
CA ALA A 305 1.35 20.35 14.41
C ALA A 305 0.18 20.95 13.63
N MET A 306 -0.87 21.42 14.32
CA MET A 306 -2.03 22.06 13.72
C MET A 306 -1.71 23.44 13.13
N GLU A 307 -0.93 24.25 13.85
CA GLU A 307 -0.48 25.56 13.36
C GLU A 307 0.45 25.41 12.15
N LEU A 308 1.37 24.44 12.20
CA LEU A 308 2.25 24.14 11.08
C LEU A 308 1.46 23.65 9.85
N ALA A 309 0.48 22.76 10.05
CA ALA A 309 -0.40 22.30 8.98
C ALA A 309 -1.19 23.47 8.36
N ALA A 310 -1.77 24.35 9.19
CA ALA A 310 -2.50 25.52 8.73
C ALA A 310 -1.59 26.47 7.93
N GLN A 311 -0.36 26.71 8.41
CA GLN A 311 0.62 27.53 7.72
C GLN A 311 1.04 26.93 6.37
N GLU A 312 1.33 25.63 6.30
CA GLU A 312 1.66 24.94 5.05
C GLU A 312 0.49 25.02 4.06
N ARG A 313 -0.75 24.76 4.52
CA ARG A 313 -1.96 24.88 3.71
C ARG A 313 -2.15 26.30 3.17
N ASP A 314 -2.09 27.31 4.03
CA ASP A 314 -2.32 28.70 3.65
C ASP A 314 -1.25 29.23 2.70
N THR A 315 0.01 28.80 2.88
CA THR A 315 1.10 29.12 1.96
C THR A 315 0.76 28.65 0.54
N GLU A 316 0.25 27.43 0.42
CA GLU A 316 -0.14 26.86 -0.87
C GLU A 316 -1.43 27.50 -1.44
N LEU A 317 -2.39 27.88 -0.59
CA LEU A 317 -3.58 28.61 -1.02
C LEU A 317 -3.23 29.98 -1.61
N VAL A 318 -2.39 30.74 -0.92
CA VAL A 318 -1.95 32.07 -1.37
C VAL A 318 -1.16 31.95 -2.66
N ALA A 319 -0.32 30.93 -2.80
CA ALA A 319 0.39 30.64 -4.05
C ALA A 319 -0.56 30.34 -5.22
N ASP A 320 -1.74 29.78 -4.96
CA ASP A 320 -2.81 29.53 -5.94
C ASP A 320 -3.76 30.73 -6.14
N GLY A 321 -3.48 31.88 -5.53
CA GLY A 321 -4.31 33.08 -5.64
C GLY A 321 -5.60 33.03 -4.83
N ARG A 322 -5.68 32.15 -3.82
CA ARG A 322 -6.79 32.08 -2.85
C ARG A 322 -6.41 32.80 -1.56
N ASP A 323 -7.42 33.22 -0.80
CA ASP A 323 -7.20 33.81 0.51
C ASP A 323 -6.74 32.76 1.54
N ALA A 324 -5.82 33.17 2.43
CA ALA A 324 -5.44 32.37 3.58
C ALA A 324 -6.62 32.27 4.55
N VAL A 325 -6.87 31.06 5.06
CA VAL A 325 -8.00 30.80 5.96
C VAL A 325 -7.58 30.75 7.42
N GLY A 326 -6.28 30.64 7.70
CA GLY A 326 -5.74 30.53 9.05
C GLY A 326 -6.29 29.32 9.78
N MET A 327 -6.42 29.46 11.10
CA MET A 327 -7.04 28.46 11.97
C MET A 327 -8.57 28.53 11.96
N THR A 328 -9.19 29.47 11.24
CA THR A 328 -10.65 29.69 11.27
C THR A 328 -11.42 28.56 10.60
N VAL A 329 -10.80 27.93 9.59
CA VAL A 329 -11.26 26.68 8.98
C VAL A 329 -10.51 25.54 9.67
N GLY A 330 -10.91 25.28 10.92
CA GLY A 330 -10.44 24.19 11.77
C GLY A 330 -11.45 23.04 11.82
N ILE A 331 -10.94 21.84 12.06
CA ILE A 331 -11.68 20.58 12.17
C ILE A 331 -12.83 20.77 13.19
N PRO A 332 -14.10 20.64 12.78
CA PRO A 332 -15.18 20.52 13.75
C PRO A 332 -14.90 19.24 14.57
N LYS A 333 -14.66 19.38 15.87
CA LYS A 333 -14.66 18.22 16.76
C LYS A 333 -16.05 17.57 16.68
N ARG A 334 -16.18 16.44 15.97
CA ARG A 334 -17.40 15.63 16.02
C ARG A 334 -17.64 15.02 17.40
N GLN A 335 -16.61 14.97 18.24
CA GLN A 335 -16.72 14.62 19.66
C GLN A 335 -16.37 15.81 20.53
N ASP A 336 -17.23 16.82 20.52
CA ASP A 336 -17.52 17.47 21.78
C ASP A 336 -18.51 16.55 22.49
N SER A 337 -18.06 15.91 23.57
CA SER A 337 -18.94 15.39 24.62
C SER A 337 -19.62 16.57 25.32
N GLN A 338 -20.35 17.37 24.55
CA GLN A 338 -21.39 18.21 25.10
C GLN A 338 -22.57 17.28 25.38
N PRO A 339 -23.17 17.34 26.58
CA PRO A 339 -24.42 16.63 26.81
C PRO A 339 -25.40 17.09 25.73
N GLN A 340 -25.79 16.16 24.84
CA GLN A 340 -26.82 16.42 23.85
C GLN A 340 -28.00 17.04 24.60
N LYS A 341 -28.41 18.23 24.18
CA LYS A 341 -29.57 18.88 24.75
C LYS A 341 -30.75 18.04 24.28
N ARG A 342 -31.37 17.29 25.19
CA ARG A 342 -32.54 16.42 24.91
C ARG A 342 -33.48 17.14 23.97
N ASP A 343 -33.73 16.53 22.83
CA ASP A 343 -34.63 17.07 21.81
C ASP A 343 -35.90 16.23 21.69
N GLN A 344 -36.80 16.65 20.80
CA GLN A 344 -38.09 15.97 20.62
C GLN A 344 -37.94 14.55 20.07
N LEU A 345 -36.82 14.21 19.43
CA LEU A 345 -36.59 12.86 18.94
C LEU A 345 -36.22 11.93 20.11
N ASP A 346 -35.45 12.42 21.08
CA ASP A 346 -35.13 11.66 22.30
C ASP A 346 -36.41 11.32 23.09
N ASP A 347 -37.35 12.26 23.21
CA ASP A 347 -38.63 12.03 23.90
C ASP A 347 -39.55 11.06 23.14
N LEU A 348 -39.44 10.99 21.80
CA LEU A 348 -40.18 10.04 20.97
C LEU A 348 -39.59 8.62 21.03
N ILE A 349 -38.28 8.51 21.19
CA ILE A 349 -37.58 7.22 21.36
C ILE A 349 -37.89 6.64 22.75
N ASP A 350 -37.83 7.44 23.80
CA ASP A 350 -38.22 7.00 25.15
C ASP A 350 -39.71 6.60 25.21
N GLY A 351 -40.58 7.34 24.51
CA GLY A 351 -42.01 6.99 24.40
C GLY A 351 -42.30 5.72 23.58
N LEU A 352 -41.33 5.23 22.82
CA LEU A 352 -41.41 3.96 22.09
C LEU A 352 -41.09 2.77 23.00
N ASP A 353 -40.22 2.95 23.99
CA ASP A 353 -39.90 1.94 25.01
C ASP A 353 -41.02 1.82 26.08
N ASP A 354 -41.81 2.88 26.29
CA ASP A 354 -43.02 2.84 27.13
C ASP A 354 -44.25 2.20 26.45
N LEU A 355 -44.14 1.86 25.15
CA LEU A 355 -45.15 1.14 24.39
C LEU A 355 -44.84 -0.37 24.39
N ASP A 356 -44.92 -0.98 25.57
CA ASP A 356 -45.01 -2.44 25.70
C ASP A 356 -46.28 -2.94 24.99
N PHE A 357 -46.11 -3.65 23.87
CA PHE A 357 -47.14 -4.48 23.22
C PHE A 357 -46.83 -5.96 23.36
#